data_AF-A0A521BB20-F1
#
_entry.id   AF-A0A521BB20-F1
#
_cell.length_a   1.000
_cell.length_b   1.000
_cell.length_c   1.000
_cell.angle_alpha   90.00
_cell.angle_beta   90.00
_cell.angle_gamma   90.00
#
_symmetry.space_group_name_H-M   'P 1'
#
loop_
_entity.id
_entity.type
_entity.pdbx_description
1 polymer ?
#
loop_
_entity_poly.entity_id
_entity_poly.type
_entity_poly.pdbx_seq_one_letter_code
_entity_poly.pdbx_strand_id
1 'polypeptide(L)'
;MSTINKYEAKLDSKKRVTIRGARTDYYHVTEHEDGTVVLSPRILVHPDEISQRSYKMIENAIENLNDGNVSEPVDMEELKELLKE
;
A
#
# COMPACT_ATOMS: atom_id res chain seq x y z
N MET A 1 2.70 -20.59 4.61
CA MET A 1 3.48 -19.57 5.35
C MET A 1 3.90 -20.17 6.69
N SER A 2 5.19 -20.13 7.03
CA SER A 2 5.66 -20.52 8.37
C SER A 2 5.65 -19.31 9.30
N THR A 3 5.17 -19.48 10.52
CA THR A 3 5.13 -18.42 11.52
C THR A 3 6.53 -18.17 12.04
N ILE A 4 7.06 -16.97 11.79
CA ILE A 4 8.41 -16.59 12.24
C ILE A 4 8.41 -16.17 13.70
N ASN A 5 7.35 -15.50 14.18
CA ASN A 5 7.19 -15.07 15.57
C ASN A 5 5.70 -15.02 15.95
N LYS A 6 5.37 -15.47 17.17
CA LYS A 6 4.02 -15.42 17.75
C LYS A 6 4.10 -14.99 19.21
N TYR A 7 3.38 -13.94 19.58
CA TYR A 7 3.32 -13.43 20.95
C TYR A 7 2.00 -12.70 21.18
N GLU A 8 1.64 -12.57 22.44
CA GLU A 8 0.53 -11.72 22.87
C GLU A 8 1.06 -10.33 23.24
N ALA A 9 0.32 -9.29 22.88
CA ALA A 9 0.65 -7.92 23.19
C ALA A 9 -0.59 -7.19 23.72
N LYS A 10 -0.40 -6.40 24.77
CA LYS A 10 -1.43 -5.56 25.34
C LYS A 10 -1.31 -4.14 24.77
N LEU A 11 -2.45 -3.51 24.49
CA LEU A 11 -2.48 -2.09 24.17
C LEU A 11 -2.03 -1.25 25.36
N ASP A 12 -1.21 -0.24 25.08
CA ASP A 12 -0.86 0.76 26.09
C ASP A 12 -2.00 1.77 26.31
N SER A 13 -1.77 2.74 27.20
CA SER A 13 -2.74 3.79 27.52
C SER A 13 -3.11 4.69 26.34
N LYS A 14 -2.31 4.68 25.27
CA LYS A 14 -2.51 5.44 24.03
C LYS A 14 -3.04 4.57 22.89
N LYS A 15 -3.51 3.35 23.17
CA LYS A 15 -4.01 2.40 22.17
C LYS A 15 -2.95 1.98 21.14
N ARG A 16 -1.68 1.90 21.54
CA ARG A 16 -0.59 1.41 20.68
C ARG A 16 -0.23 -0.03 21.02
N VAL A 17 0.18 -0.81 20.01
CA VAL A 17 0.76 -2.13 20.17
C VAL A 17 2.22 -2.11 19.68
N THR A 18 3.13 -2.72 20.43
CA THR A 18 4.54 -2.78 20.05
C THR A 18 4.83 -4.05 19.26
N ILE A 19 5.30 -3.88 18.02
CA ILE A 19 5.71 -5.00 17.17
C ILE A 19 7.16 -5.39 17.51
N ARG A 20 7.37 -6.57 18.09
CA ARG A 20 8.71 -7.07 18.44
C ARG A 20 9.43 -7.56 17.19
N GLY A 21 10.62 -7.02 16.93
CA GLY A 21 11.44 -7.40 15.76
C GLY A 21 10.85 -6.92 14.43
N ALA A 22 10.25 -5.73 14.41
CA ALA A 22 9.78 -5.10 13.18
C ALA A 22 10.88 -5.06 12.12
N ARG A 23 10.53 -5.43 10.88
CA ARG A 23 11.47 -5.48 9.74
C ARG A 23 11.56 -4.16 8.99
N THR A 24 10.57 -3.30 9.15
CA THR A 24 10.46 -1.98 8.53
C THR A 24 9.92 -0.99 9.54
N ASP A 25 10.16 0.30 9.32
CA ASP A 25 9.69 1.35 10.22
C ASP A 25 8.22 1.73 9.97
N TYR A 26 7.74 1.51 8.75
CA TYR A 26 6.40 1.90 8.32
C TYR A 26 5.59 0.69 7.87
N TYR A 27 4.30 0.73 8.22
CA TYR A 27 3.31 -0.27 7.87
C TYR A 27 2.05 0.45 7.38
N HIS A 28 1.47 -0.05 6.30
CA HIS A 28 0.09 0.24 5.97
C HIS A 28 -0.81 -0.60 6.87
N VAL A 29 -1.78 0.05 7.52
CA VAL A 29 -2.67 -0.58 8.50
C VAL A 29 -4.08 -0.62 7.92
N THR A 30 -4.66 -1.81 7.86
CA THR A 30 -6.06 -2.04 7.47
C THR A 30 -6.78 -2.70 8.63
N GLU A 31 -7.88 -2.12 9.09
CA GLU A 31 -8.77 -2.69 10.10
C GLU A 31 -10.05 -3.17 9.42
N HIS A 32 -10.47 -4.39 9.73
CA HIS A 32 -11.67 -5.02 9.21
C HIS A 32 -12.80 -4.97 10.23
N GLU A 33 -14.05 -5.15 9.77
CA GLU A 33 -15.24 -5.09 10.65
C GLU A 33 -15.24 -6.13 11.77
N ASP A 34 -14.56 -7.26 11.56
CA ASP A 34 -14.40 -8.32 12.56
C ASP A 34 -13.33 -7.99 13.63
N GLY A 35 -12.69 -6.82 13.53
CA GLY A 35 -11.61 -6.38 14.41
C GLY A 35 -10.22 -6.93 14.04
N THR A 36 -10.10 -7.67 12.93
CA THR A 36 -8.81 -8.11 12.41
C THR A 36 -8.03 -6.91 11.87
N VAL A 37 -6.76 -6.78 12.30
CA VAL A 37 -5.85 -5.75 11.80
C VAL A 37 -4.75 -6.39 10.96
N VAL A 38 -4.62 -5.95 9.71
CA VAL A 38 -3.56 -6.36 8.78
C VAL A 38 -2.53 -5.26 8.69
N LEU A 39 -1.25 -5.62 8.88
CA LEU A 39 -0.12 -4.71 8.75
C LEU A 39 0.76 -5.16 7.59
N SER A 40 0.85 -4.34 6.56
CA SER A 40 1.68 -4.58 5.38
C SER A 40 2.90 -3.66 5.40
N PRO A 41 4.15 -4.17 5.35
CA PRO A 41 5.34 -3.34 5.29
C PRO A 41 5.27 -2.32 4.16
N ARG A 42 5.67 -1.07 4.43
CA ARG A 42 5.72 -0.01 3.43
C ARG A 42 7.04 0.73 3.52
N ILE A 43 7.57 1.13 2.37
CA ILE A 43 8.65 2.10 2.27
C ILE A 43 7.98 3.45 2.06
N LEU A 44 8.17 4.38 2.98
CA LEU A 44 7.85 5.78 2.74
C LEU A 44 9.01 6.39 1.97
N VAL A 45 8.74 6.78 0.73
CA VAL A 45 9.67 7.56 -0.09
C VAL A 45 9.28 9.02 0.09
N HIS A 46 10.23 9.88 0.42
CA HIS A 46 9.95 11.30 0.58
C HIS A 46 9.52 11.90 -0.77
N PRO A 47 8.55 12.83 -0.83
CA PRO A 47 8.16 13.46 -2.10
C PRO A 47 9.34 14.06 -2.88
N ASP A 48 10.33 14.62 -2.17
CA ASP A 48 11.56 15.16 -2.78
C ASP A 48 12.50 14.09 -3.37
N GLU A 49 12.31 12.82 -3.00
CA GLU A 49 12.99 11.68 -3.61
C GLU A 49 12.32 11.24 -4.92
N ILE A 50 11.12 11.77 -5.23
CA ILE A 50 10.49 11.61 -6.54
C ILE A 50 11.21 12.54 -7.51
N SER A 51 11.77 11.98 -8.58
CA SER A 51 12.41 12.81 -9.60
C SER A 51 11.43 13.84 -10.16
N GLN A 52 11.90 15.05 -10.46
CA GLN A 52 11.08 16.11 -11.08
C GLN A 52 10.38 15.62 -12.36
N ARG A 53 11.03 14.72 -13.11
CA ARG A 53 10.44 14.08 -14.29
C ARG A 53 9.25 13.19 -13.93
N SER A 54 9.39 12.35 -12.89
CA SER A 54 8.32 11.48 -12.40
C SER A 54 7.16 12.29 -11.83
N TYR A 55 7.46 13.35 -11.08
CA TYR A 55 6.45 14.25 -10.53
C TYR A 55 5.61 14.89 -11.65
N LYS A 56 6.27 15.47 -12.66
CA LYS A 56 5.59 16.04 -13.84
C LYS A 56 4.74 15.02 -14.60
N MET A 57 5.19 13.77 -14.70
CA MET A 57 4.38 12.71 -15.31
C MET A 57 3.10 12.43 -14.53
N ILE A 58 3.15 12.47 -13.20
CA ILE A 58 1.97 12.30 -12.35
C ILE A 58 1.00 13.48 -12.53
N GLU A 59 1.51 14.71 -12.54
CA GLU A 59 0.69 15.90 -12.78
C GLU A 59 -0.06 15.81 -14.12
N ASN A 60 0.67 15.53 -15.21
CA ASN A 60 0.07 15.36 -16.53
C ASN A 60 -0.98 14.24 -16.57
N ALA A 61 -0.75 13.14 -15.84
CA ALA A 61 -1.70 12.03 -15.78
C ALA A 61 -3.00 12.43 -15.07
N ILE A 62 -2.91 13.26 -14.02
CA ILE A 62 -4.07 13.78 -13.30
C ILE A 62 -4.86 14.77 -14.17
N GLU A 63 -4.16 15.66 -14.89
CA GLU A 63 -4.80 16.59 -15.84
C GLU A 63 -5.56 15.83 -16.93
N ASN A 64 -4.92 14.87 -17.58
CA ASN A 64 -5.56 14.03 -18.60
C ASN A 64 -6.77 13.26 -18.06
N LEU A 65 -6.69 12.76 -16.82
CA LEU A 65 -7.81 12.08 -16.16
C LEU A 65 -9.01 13.02 -15.97
N ASN A 66 -8.76 14.24 -15.48
CA ASN A 66 -9.79 15.24 -15.25
C ASN A 66 -10.42 15.73 -16.56
N ASP A 67 -9.62 15.85 -17.62
CA ASP A 67 -10.07 16.27 -18.95
C ASP A 67 -10.74 15.14 -19.75
N GLY A 68 -10.75 13.91 -19.22
CA GLY A 68 -11.30 12.74 -19.90
C GLY A 68 -10.43 12.22 -21.06
N ASN A 69 -9.19 12.70 -21.18
CA ASN A 69 -8.17 12.22 -22.12
C ASN A 69 -7.55 10.92 -21.61
N VAL A 70 -8.38 9.90 -21.44
CA VAL A 70 -8.01 8.60 -20.88
C VAL A 70 -8.07 7.51 -21.95
N SER A 71 -7.34 6.42 -21.72
CA SER A 71 -7.46 5.23 -22.56
C SER A 71 -8.84 4.59 -22.41
N GLU A 72 -9.16 3.68 -23.33
CA GLU A 72 -10.27 2.77 -23.14
C GLU A 72 -10.09 1.97 -21.83
N PRO A 73 -11.19 1.60 -21.15
CA PRO A 73 -11.13 0.77 -19.95
C PRO A 73 -10.39 -0.54 -20.20
N VAL A 74 -9.57 -0.95 -19.23
CA VAL A 74 -8.88 -2.24 -19.29
C VAL A 74 -9.87 -3.35 -19.00
N ASP A 75 -9.90 -4.37 -19.87
CA ASP A 75 -10.63 -5.60 -19.60
C ASP A 75 -9.92 -6.42 -18.52
N MET A 76 -10.59 -6.58 -17.38
CA MET A 76 -10.04 -7.26 -16.21
C MET A 76 -10.05 -8.79 -16.33
N GLU A 77 -10.87 -9.37 -17.20
CA GLU A 77 -10.87 -10.80 -17.49
C GLU A 77 -9.70 -11.14 -18.43
N GLU A 78 -9.51 -10.35 -19.48
CA GLU A 78 -8.37 -10.47 -20.40
C GLU A 78 -7.03 -10.31 -19.65
N LEU A 79 -6.91 -9.28 -18.81
CA LEU A 79 -5.70 -9.07 -18.01
C LEU A 79 -5.40 -10.25 -17.07
N LYS A 80 -6.43 -10.84 -16.45
CA LYS A 80 -6.27 -12.03 -15.61
C LYS A 80 -5.86 -13.26 -16.41
N GLU A 81 -6.30 -13.39 -17.65
CA GLU A 81 -5.87 -14.49 -18.53
C GLU A 81 -4.41 -14.36 -18.92
N LEU A 82 -3.96 -13.15 -19.26
CA LEU A 82 -2.56 -12.86 -19.61
C LEU A 82 -1.58 -13.03 -18.44
N LEU A 83 -2.03 -12.80 -17.20
CA LEU A 83 -1.21 -12.90 -15.99
C LEU A 83 -1.20 -14.31 -15.35
N LYS A 84 -1.92 -15.28 -15.91
CA LYS A 84 -1.83 -16.68 -15.45
C LYS A 84 -0.49 -17.26 -15.91
N GLU A 85 0.40 -17.53 -14.95
CA GLU A 85 1.53 -18.47 -15.10
C GLU A 85 1.04 -19.90 -15.34
#